data_AF-A0A7W0XH32-F1
#
_entry.id   AF-A0A7W0XH32-F1
#
_cell.length_a   1.000
_cell.length_b   1.000
_cell.length_c   1.000
_cell.angle_alpha   90.00
_cell.angle_beta   90.00
_cell.angle_gamma   90.00
#
_symmetry.space_group_name_H-M   'P 1'
#
loop_
_entity.id
_entity.type
_entity.pdbx_description
1 polymer ?
#
loop_
_entity_poly.entity_id
_entity_poly.type
_entity_poly.pdbx_seq_one_letter_code
_entity_poly.pdbx_strand_id
1 'polypeptide(L)' 'MEPSTATCSEPTASLSVERVAVANLPTEWGEFKIAGYRSLVSDEEFVVLFKG' A
#
# COMPACT_ATOMS: atom_id res chain seq x y z
N MET A 1 -27.58 19.89 -25.47
CA MET A 1 -26.14 19.62 -25.47
C MET A 1 -25.57 20.38 -24.31
N GLU A 2 -25.38 19.70 -23.18
CA GLU A 2 -24.69 20.27 -22.01
C GLU A 2 -23.73 19.17 -21.52
N PRO A 3 -22.40 19.36 -21.61
CA PRO A 3 -21.47 18.41 -21.03
C PRO A 3 -21.51 18.60 -19.51
N SER A 4 -22.20 17.70 -18.82
CA SER A 4 -22.06 17.56 -17.38
C SER A 4 -20.62 17.16 -17.08
N THR A 5 -19.80 18.14 -16.71
CA THR A 5 -18.46 17.92 -16.20
C THR A 5 -18.60 17.22 -14.85
N ALA A 6 -18.63 15.88 -14.90
CA ALA A 6 -18.41 15.04 -13.74
C ALA A 6 -17.01 15.35 -13.21
N THR A 7 -16.94 16.33 -12.32
CA THR A 7 -15.81 16.46 -11.41
C THR A 7 -15.88 15.22 -10.55
N CYS A 8 -15.17 14.17 -10.96
CA CYS A 8 -14.78 13.13 -10.04
C CYS A 8 -13.87 13.87 -9.05
N SER A 9 -14.45 14.38 -7.97
CA SER A 9 -13.69 14.78 -6.80
C SER A 9 -13.08 13.49 -6.30
N GLU A 10 -11.90 13.16 -6.82
CA GLU A 10 -11.11 12.04 -6.33
C GLU A 10 -11.08 12.24 -4.82
N PRO A 11 -11.67 11.33 -4.03
CA PRO A 11 -11.55 11.44 -2.60
C PRO A 11 -10.05 11.48 -2.37
N THR A 12 -9.56 12.58 -1.79
CA THR A 12 -8.21 12.66 -1.27
C THR A 12 -8.19 11.73 -0.07
N ALA A 13 -8.24 10.43 -0.35
CA ALA A 13 -8.27 9.39 0.64
C ALA A 13 -6.86 9.40 1.23
N SER A 14 -6.75 10.03 2.40
CA SER A 14 -5.53 9.99 3.19
C SER A 14 -5.14 8.53 3.34
N LEU A 15 -3.86 8.24 3.07
CA LEU A 15 -3.33 6.90 3.26
C LEU A 15 -3.53 6.51 4.73
N SER A 16 -4.08 5.31 4.95
CA SER A 16 -4.25 4.78 6.31
C SER A 16 -3.00 4.09 6.83
N VAL A 17 -2.07 3.75 5.94
CA VAL A 17 -0.82 3.06 6.25
C VAL A 17 0.32 3.64 5.42
N GLU A 18 1.53 3.61 5.98
CA GLU A 18 2.76 3.99 5.29
C GLU A 18 3.72 2.79 5.21
N ARG A 19 4.48 2.68 4.13
CA ARG A 19 5.51 1.64 4.00
C ARG A 19 6.79 2.09 4.68
N VAL A 20 7.25 1.34 5.68
CA VAL A 20 8.41 1.71 6.51
C VAL A 20 9.67 0.92 6.18
N ALA A 21 9.54 -0.28 5.61
CA ALA A 21 10.68 -1.12 5.27
C ALA A 21 10.40 -1.99 4.05
N VAL A 22 11.45 -2.31 3.30
CA VAL A 22 11.45 -3.34 2.25
C VAL A 22 12.75 -4.12 2.34
N ALA A 23 12.67 -5.43 2.26
CA ALA A 23 13.83 -6.31 2.19
C ALA A 23 13.59 -7.46 1.20
N ASN A 24 14.68 -8.07 0.73
CA ASN A 24 14.60 -9.34 0.02
C ASN A 24 14.46 -10.45 1.07
N LEU A 25 13.54 -11.37 0.84
CA LEU A 25 13.30 -12.54 1.65
C LEU A 25 13.51 -13.79 0.77
N PRO A 26 14.70 -14.41 0.84
CA PRO A 26 14.93 -15.71 0.23
C PRO A 26 14.09 -16.76 0.94
N THR A 27 13.34 -17.56 0.19
CA THR A 27 12.53 -18.66 0.72
C THR A 27 12.80 -19.94 -0.06
N GLU A 28 12.36 -21.09 0.47
CA GLU A 28 12.44 -22.37 -0.26
C GLU A 28 11.64 -22.37 -1.57
N TRP A 29 10.66 -21.46 -1.72
CA TRP A 29 9.85 -21.28 -2.93
C TRP A 29 10.42 -20.22 -3.89
N GLY A 30 11.61 -19.71 -3.59
CA GLY A 30 12.35 -18.72 -4.36
C GLY A 30 12.40 -17.34 -3.72
N GLU A 31 12.79 -16.36 -4.51
CA GLU A 31 12.97 -14.98 -4.06
C GLU A 31 11.63 -14.25 -3.91
N PHE A 32 11.42 -13.67 -2.74
CA PHE A 32 10.32 -12.76 -2.44
C PHE A 32 10.86 -11.44 -1.92
N LYS A 33 10.00 -10.43 -1.93
CA LYS A 33 10.21 -9.21 -1.15
C LYS A 33 9.23 -9.19 0.00
N ILE A 34 9.72 -8.71 1.13
CA ILE A 34 8.93 -8.44 2.32
C ILE A 34 8.88 -6.93 2.54
N ALA A 35 7.70 -6.40 2.80
CA ALA A 35 7.51 -5.01 3.18
C ALA A 35 6.79 -4.89 4.51
N GLY A 36 7.27 -3.99 5.36
CA GLY A 36 6.59 -3.56 6.57
C GLY A 36 5.80 -2.29 6.32
N TYR A 37 4.58 -2.24 6.83
CA TYR A 37 3.72 -1.08 6.81
C TYR A 37 3.30 -0.72 8.23
N ARG A 38 3.30 0.57 8.57
CA ARG A 38 2.79 1.09 9.84
C ARG A 38 1.46 1.78 9.61
N SER A 39 0.49 1.53 10.47
CA SER A 39 -0.77 2.29 10.47
C SER A 39 -0.52 3.75 10.84
N LEU A 40 -1.21 4.65 10.15
CA LEU A 40 -1.24 6.08 10.45
C LEU A 40 -2.43 6.46 11.35
N VAL A 41 -3.35 5.50 11.58
CA VAL A 41 -4.61 5.71 12.33
C VAL A 41 -4.70 4.84 13.59
N SER A 42 -3.79 3.89 13.76
CA SER A 42 -3.69 2.96 14.90
C SER A 42 -2.21 2.66 15.20
N ASP A 43 -1.94 1.91 16.27
CA ASP A 43 -0.59 1.41 16.61
C ASP A 43 -0.27 0.05 15.94
N GLU A 44 -0.99 -0.30 14.88
CA GLU A 44 -0.86 -1.60 14.22
C GLU A 44 0.23 -1.59 13.14
N GLU A 45 0.91 -2.73 12.97
CA GLU A 45 1.90 -2.97 11.94
C GLU A 45 1.50 -4.15 11.06
N PHE A 46 1.75 -4.03 9.75
CA PHE A 46 1.39 -5.02 8.75
C PHE A 46 2.62 -5.47 7.99
N VAL A 47 2.67 -6.77 7.64
CA VAL A 47 3.75 -7.36 6.86
C VAL A 47 3.17 -7.96 5.59
N VAL A 48 3.76 -7.60 4.45
CA VAL A 48 3.34 -8.06 3.13
C VAL A 48 4.47 -8.81 2.45
N LEU A 49 4.16 -10.00 1.94
CA LEU A 49 5.02 -10.74 1.01
C LEU A 49 4.53 -10.51 -0.41
N PHE A 50 5.43 -10.13 -1.31
CA PHE A 50 5.09 -9.90 -2.71
C PHE A 50 6.23 -10.35 -3.63
N LYS A 51 5.86 -10.71 -4.84
CA LYS A 51 6.75 -11.17 -5.91
C LYS A 51 6.45 -10.34 -7.16
N GLY A 52 7.50 -9.90 -7.85
CA GLY A 52 7.43 -9.08 -9.06
C GLY A 52 8.15 -9.73 -10.21
#